data_AF-A0A4R4SFK4-F1
#
_entry.id   AF-A0A4R4SFK4-F1
#
_cell.length_a   1.000
_cell.length_b   1.000
_cell.length_c   1.000
_cell.angle_alpha   90.00
_cell.angle_beta   90.00
_cell.angle_gamma   90.00
#
_symmetry.space_group_name_H-M   'P 1'
#
loop_
_entity.id
_entity.type
_entity.pdbx_description
1 polymer ?
#
loop_
_entity_poly.entity_id
_entity_poly.type
_entity_poly.pdbx_seq_one_letter_code
_entity_poly.pdbx_strand_id
1 'polypeptide(L)'
;MASIPADRSPDSTLALLREGYRFIGDRCDRYDTDIFQARLRLEQTICLRGREAAALFYDPERFVRAGATPKRVQRTLTGAGGV
;
A
#
# COMPACT_ATOMS: atom_id res chain seq x y z
N MET A 1 7.56 7.79 -20.84
CA MET A 1 7.64 7.51 -19.39
C MET A 1 6.30 6.93 -18.97
N ALA A 2 6.25 5.69 -18.46
CA ALA A 2 5.00 5.14 -17.94
C ALA A 2 4.66 5.85 -16.64
N SER A 3 3.51 6.51 -16.58
CA SER A 3 2.99 7.12 -15.36
C SER A 3 2.19 6.09 -14.55
N ILE A 4 2.49 5.94 -13.27
CA ILE A 4 1.69 5.10 -12.37
C ILE A 4 0.27 5.71 -12.26
N PRO A 5 -0.81 4.95 -12.51
CA PRO A 5 -2.17 5.44 -12.30
C PRO A 5 -2.38 5.88 -10.85
N ALA A 6 -2.99 7.05 -10.65
CA ALA A 6 -3.28 7.59 -9.34
C ALA A 6 -4.79 7.53 -9.04
N ASP A 7 -5.14 7.00 -7.86
CA ASP A 7 -6.49 7.08 -7.32
C ASP A 7 -6.89 8.56 -7.17
N ARG A 8 -8.05 8.91 -7.73
CA ARG A 8 -8.56 10.29 -7.73
C ARG A 8 -9.09 10.71 -6.37
N SER A 9 -9.30 9.77 -5.44
CA SER A 9 -9.76 10.11 -4.10
C SER A 9 -8.75 11.02 -3.39
N PRO A 10 -9.20 12.11 -2.73
CA PRO A 10 -8.30 12.94 -1.93
C PRO A 10 -7.67 12.16 -0.77
N ASP A 11 -8.34 11.13 -0.25
CA ASP A 11 -7.79 10.12 0.67
C ASP A 11 -8.62 8.82 0.56
N SER A 12 -7.96 7.69 0.44
CA SER A 12 -8.59 6.38 0.22
C SER A 12 -8.69 5.54 1.50
N THR A 13 -8.37 6.10 2.68
CA THR A 13 -8.38 5.34 3.96
C THR A 13 -9.76 4.78 4.28
N LEU A 14 -10.83 5.55 4.06
CA LEU A 14 -12.20 5.07 4.30
C LEU A 14 -12.60 3.96 3.33
N ALA A 15 -12.16 4.07 2.06
CA ALA A 15 -12.40 3.03 1.08
C ALA A 15 -11.65 1.74 1.45
N LEU A 16 -10.39 1.85 1.91
CA LEU A 16 -9.62 0.72 2.42
C LEU A 16 -10.33 0.03 3.60
N LEU A 17 -10.84 0.79 4.56
CA LEU A 17 -11.57 0.25 5.71
C LEU A 17 -12.88 -0.44 5.30
N ARG A 18 -13.58 0.08 4.29
CA ARG A 18 -14.87 -0.46 3.81
C ARG A 18 -14.70 -1.71 2.94
N GLU A 19 -13.69 -1.74 2.08
CA GLU A 19 -13.47 -2.80 1.09
C GLU A 19 -12.57 -3.91 1.61
N GLY A 20 -11.72 -3.63 2.61
CA GLY A 20 -10.81 -4.59 3.22
C GLY A 20 -9.85 -5.21 2.20
N TYR A 21 -9.76 -6.54 2.18
CA TYR A 21 -8.85 -7.30 1.31
C TYR A 21 -9.06 -7.04 -0.19
N ARG A 22 -10.25 -6.58 -0.61
CA ARG A 22 -10.54 -6.30 -2.03
C ARG A 22 -9.99 -4.97 -2.53
N PHE A 23 -9.64 -4.05 -1.62
CA PHE A 23 -9.25 -2.68 -1.96
C PHE A 23 -8.17 -2.59 -3.05
N ILE A 24 -7.11 -3.39 -2.92
CA ILE A 24 -5.98 -3.38 -3.86
C ILE A 24 -6.37 -4.09 -5.16
N GLY A 25 -6.96 -5.28 -5.07
CA GLY A 25 -7.35 -6.10 -6.23
C GLY A 25 -8.32 -5.37 -7.15
N ASP A 26 -9.42 -4.84 -6.59
CA ASP A 26 -10.46 -4.15 -7.35
C ASP A 26 -9.92 -2.90 -8.08
N ARG A 27 -8.89 -2.23 -7.53
CA ARG A 27 -8.22 -1.07 -8.16
C ARG A 27 -7.24 -1.49 -9.25
N CYS A 28 -6.45 -2.54 -9.01
CA CYS A 28 -5.59 -3.11 -10.03
C CYS A 28 -6.40 -3.55 -11.25
N ASP A 29 -7.54 -4.21 -11.04
CA ASP A 29 -8.43 -4.63 -12.12
C ASP A 29 -9.08 -3.44 -12.83
N ARG A 30 -9.52 -2.41 -12.08
CA ARG A 30 -10.09 -1.18 -12.67
C ARG A 30 -9.10 -0.43 -13.55
N TYR A 31 -7.84 -0.38 -13.16
CA TYR A 31 -6.79 0.38 -13.85
C TYR A 31 -6.00 -0.48 -14.86
N ASP A 32 -6.35 -1.75 -15.00
CA ASP A 32 -5.66 -2.73 -15.84
C ASP A 32 -4.14 -2.73 -15.60
N THR A 33 -3.74 -2.79 -14.32
CA THR A 33 -2.34 -2.70 -13.90
C THR A 33 -2.11 -3.36 -12.55
N ASP A 34 -0.87 -3.78 -12.30
CA ASP A 34 -0.46 -4.34 -11.01
C ASP A 34 0.13 -3.29 -10.05
N ILE A 35 0.15 -2.01 -10.44
CA ILE A 35 0.66 -0.90 -9.63
C ILE A 35 -0.24 0.34 -9.74
N PHE A 36 -0.60 0.92 -8.60
CA PHE A 36 -1.26 2.22 -8.56
C PHE A 36 -0.83 3.02 -7.34
N GLN A 37 -1.02 4.33 -7.41
CA GLN A 37 -0.80 5.25 -6.30
C GLN A 37 -2.12 5.64 -5.64
N ALA A 38 -2.15 5.72 -4.32
CA ALA A 38 -3.27 6.28 -3.56
C ALA A 38 -2.75 7.15 -2.41
N ARG A 39 -3.66 7.84 -1.73
CA ARG A 39 -3.36 8.48 -0.45
C ARG A 39 -3.99 7.66 0.67
N LEU A 40 -3.18 7.16 1.61
CA LEU A 40 -3.65 6.43 2.78
C LEU A 40 -3.11 7.11 4.03
N ARG A 41 -4.01 7.43 4.96
CA ARG A 41 -3.72 8.22 6.17
C ARG A 41 -2.98 9.51 5.84
N LEU A 42 -3.42 10.19 4.78
CA LEU A 42 -2.83 11.42 4.24
C LEU A 42 -1.42 11.29 3.63
N GLU A 43 -0.86 10.09 3.57
CA GLU A 43 0.46 9.82 2.98
C GLU A 43 0.33 9.22 1.59
N GLN A 44 1.22 9.61 0.67
CA GLN A 44 1.30 8.97 -0.64
C GLN A 44 1.75 7.52 -0.47
N THR A 45 0.95 6.58 -0.96
CA THR A 45 1.20 5.15 -0.85
C THR A 45 1.13 4.51 -2.24
N ILE A 46 2.11 3.66 -2.55
CA ILE A 46 2.09 2.81 -3.74
C ILE A 46 1.54 1.45 -3.34
N CYS A 47 0.50 1.01 -4.04
CA CYS A 47 -0.08 -0.32 -3.89
C CYS A 47 0.41 -1.20 -5.04
N LEU A 48 0.81 -2.42 -4.71
CA LEU A 48 1.39 -3.38 -5.65
C LEU A 48 0.67 -4.73 -5.55
N ARG A 49 0.58 -5.45 -6.67
CA ARG A 49 0.03 -6.81 -6.76
C ARG A 49 0.93 -7.71 -7.61
N GLY A 50 0.91 -9.01 -7.36
CA GLY A 50 1.56 -10.02 -8.21
C GLY A 50 2.95 -10.45 -7.74
N ARG A 51 3.52 -11.43 -8.44
CA ARG A 51 4.78 -12.09 -8.06
C ARG A 51 5.98 -11.15 -8.16
N GLU A 52 6.07 -10.38 -9.23
CA GLU A 52 7.18 -9.43 -9.44
C GLU A 52 7.17 -8.31 -8.41
N ALA A 53 5.98 -7.79 -8.09
CA ALA A 53 5.78 -6.85 -7.00
C ALA A 53 6.24 -7.39 -5.64
N ALA A 54 5.94 -8.65 -5.34
CA ALA A 54 6.40 -9.28 -4.11
C ALA A 54 7.93 -9.39 -4.09
N ALA A 55 8.55 -9.85 -5.17
CA ALA A 55 10.02 -9.93 -5.27
C ALA A 55 10.67 -8.56 -5.04
N LEU A 56 10.10 -7.51 -5.65
CA LEU A 56 10.54 -6.12 -5.45
C LEU A 56 10.37 -5.64 -4.00
N PHE A 57 9.21 -5.91 -3.37
CA PHE A 57 8.90 -5.47 -2.01
C PHE A 57 9.83 -6.07 -0.95
N TYR A 58 10.39 -7.25 -1.22
CA TYR A 58 11.35 -7.93 -0.34
C TYR A 58 12.82 -7.61 -0.63
N ASP A 59 13.11 -6.78 -1.64
CA ASP A 59 14.47 -6.31 -1.91
C ASP A 59 14.94 -5.30 -0.83
N PRO A 60 15.93 -5.65 0.02
CA PRO A 60 16.38 -4.79 1.10
C PRO A 60 17.18 -3.57 0.62
N GLU A 61 17.69 -3.58 -0.62
CA GLU A 61 18.37 -2.42 -1.21
C GLU A 61 17.35 -1.34 -1.65
N ARG A 62 16.08 -1.72 -1.80
CA ARG A 62 15.02 -0.84 -2.31
C ARG A 62 13.97 -0.47 -1.26
N PHE A 63 13.78 -1.29 -0.23
CA PHE A 63 12.76 -1.07 0.81
C PHE A 63 13.35 -1.16 2.22
N VAL A 64 13.06 -0.12 3.02
CA VAL A 64 13.32 -0.11 4.46
C VAL A 64 12.04 -0.44 5.21
N ARG A 65 12.12 -1.31 6.23
CA ARG A 65 10.98 -1.67 7.08
C ARG A 65 10.89 -0.79 8.33
N ALA A 66 12.03 -0.39 8.90
CA ALA A 66 12.07 0.44 10.10
C ALA A 66 11.17 1.69 9.96
N GLY A 67 10.20 1.82 10.87
CA GLY A 67 9.26 2.95 10.89
C GLY A 67 8.07 2.86 9.93
N ALA A 68 8.01 1.85 9.05
CA ALA A 68 6.92 1.70 8.07
C ALA A 68 5.57 1.34 8.71
N THR A 69 5.60 0.54 9.78
CA THR A 69 4.36 0.08 10.45
C THR A 69 3.69 1.22 11.22
N PRO A 70 2.38 1.50 10.99
CA PRO A 70 1.63 2.49 11.75
C PRO A 70 1.70 2.33 13.28
N LYS A 71 1.83 3.44 14.03
CA LYS A 71 1.86 3.41 15.51
C LYS A 71 0.67 2.68 16.15
N ARG A 72 -0.53 2.75 15.55
CA ARG A 72 -1.70 2.00 16.06
C ARG A 72 -1.47 0.50 15.96
N VAL A 73 -0.96 0.01 14.84
CA VAL A 73 -0.65 -1.42 14.63
C VAL A 73 0.46 -1.88 15.58
N GLN A 74 1.50 -1.06 15.78
CA GLN A 74 2.55 -1.37 16.76
C GLN A 74 1.99 -1.51 18.18
N ARG A 75 1.07 -0.63 18.59
CA ARG A 75 0.52 -0.64 19.96
C ARG A 75 -0.46 -1.79 20.23
N THR A 76 -1.05 -2.38 19.19
CA THR A 76 -2.12 -3.38 19.37
C THR A 76 -1.79 -4.77 18.85
N LEU A 77 -0.92 -4.90 17.84
CA LEU A 77 -0.66 -6.17 17.15
C LEU A 77 0.80 -6.62 17.27
N THR A 78 1.76 -5.76 16.92
CA THR A 78 3.17 -6.18 16.80
C THR A 78 4.06 -5.83 17.99
N GLY A 79 3.61 -4.94 18.88
CA GLY A 79 4.45 -4.36 19.94
C GLY A 79 5.24 -3.13 19.46
N ALA A 80 5.55 -2.21 20.39
CA ALA A 80 6.41 -1.06 20.10
C ALA A 80 7.84 -1.53 19.81
N GLY A 81 8.43 -1.03 18.72
CA GLY A 81 9.73 -1.53 18.23
C GLY A 81 9.62 -2.82 17.41
N GLY A 82 8.41 -3.38 17.27
CA GLY A 82 8.13 -4.45 16.33
C GLY A 82 7.98 -3.90 14.92
N VAL A 83 9.06 -3.94 14.13
CA VAL A 83 9.07 -3.93 12.67
C VAL A 83 10.28 -4.70 12.16
#